data_AF-F4LMH3-F1
#
_entry.id   AF-F4LMH3-F1
#
_cell.length_a   1.000
_cell.length_b   1.000
_cell.length_c   1.000
_cell.angle_alpha   90.00
_cell.angle_beta   90.00
_cell.angle_gamma   90.00
#
_symmetry.space_group_name_H-M   'P 1'
#
loop_
_entity.id
_entity.type
_entity.pdbx_description
1 polymer ?
#
loop_
_entity_poly.entity_id
_entity_poly.type
_entity_poly.pdbx_seq_one_letter_code
_entity_poly.pdbx_strand_id
1 'polypeptide(L)'
;MYKRQIDNSKIKILVCCHKQCELPLNTDNIFLPIHVGAAINSIDLKMQRDDQVNGVLCDNISSKNKSFCELTAMYWAWKNIKKLYPSLEYIGLNHYRRYFAFEKYYGLRDIYPETDVLNYIINMKRLTHFLAEGYTIIPKRKIYPYPLQIDYSVCHVSEDIRTLRKVIIDLYPEYITSYDHVLLHNNKLAHYNMLIMEYSHFDSYSDWLFSILFEAEKRIDIHCYNDIQMRIFGYMSERLFCVWLYHNKIKTKEVPVYWFTNIGKQGLLQYMFDKHRNKTAFRIKWDYMNSPFRKLINIFKVK
;
A
#
# COMPACT_ATOMS: atom_id res chain seq x y z
N MET A 1 -34.19 2.49 -4.05
CA MET A 1 -33.16 2.41 -2.97
C MET A 1 -32.49 3.76 -2.85
N TYR A 2 -32.72 4.48 -1.77
CA TYR A 2 -32.02 5.73 -1.48
C TYR A 2 -30.53 5.42 -1.25
N LYS A 3 -29.63 6.00 -2.06
CA LYS A 3 -28.18 5.88 -1.84
C LYS A 3 -27.84 6.53 -0.51
N ARG A 4 -27.22 5.78 0.42
CA ARG A 4 -26.72 6.30 1.70
C ARG A 4 -25.76 7.47 1.42
N GLN A 5 -26.13 8.68 1.85
CA GLN A 5 -25.26 9.85 1.78
C GLN A 5 -24.23 9.72 2.91
N ILE A 6 -22.95 9.67 2.54
CA ILE A 6 -21.84 9.59 3.50
C ILE A 6 -21.45 11.01 3.88
N ASP A 7 -21.46 11.30 5.18
CA ASP A 7 -20.97 12.56 5.73
C ASP A 7 -19.43 12.58 5.73
N ASN A 8 -18.84 13.69 5.29
CA ASN A 8 -17.40 13.95 5.30
C ASN A 8 -16.79 13.76 6.69
N SER A 9 -17.53 14.07 7.76
CA SER A 9 -17.06 13.90 9.15
C SER A 9 -16.71 12.44 9.50
N LYS A 10 -17.27 11.48 8.75
CA LYS A 10 -17.05 10.04 8.92
C LYS A 10 -15.87 9.51 8.11
N ILE A 11 -15.16 10.37 7.39
CA ILE A 11 -14.02 10.01 6.53
C ILE A 11 -12.76 10.72 7.05
N LYS A 12 -11.68 9.95 7.23
CA LYS A 12 -10.33 10.52 7.44
C LYS A 12 -9.31 9.83 6.56
N ILE A 13 -8.57 10.60 5.78
CA ILE A 13 -7.48 10.11 4.93
C ILE A 13 -6.18 10.66 5.50
N LEU A 14 -5.36 9.77 6.04
CA LEU A 14 -4.03 10.11 6.53
C LEU A 14 -3.15 10.57 5.37
N VAL A 15 -2.36 11.61 5.57
CA VAL A 15 -1.38 12.07 4.59
C VAL A 15 0.01 12.00 5.23
N CYS A 16 0.76 10.95 4.89
CA CYS A 16 2.05 10.65 5.53
C CYS A 16 3.13 11.63 5.08
N CYS A 17 3.70 12.38 6.03
CA CYS A 17 4.69 13.42 5.84
C CYS A 17 5.93 13.12 6.70
N HIS A 18 7.14 13.22 6.12
CA HIS A 18 8.41 13.02 6.82
C HIS A 18 9.33 14.25 6.76
N LYS A 19 8.84 15.33 6.14
CA LYS A 19 9.53 16.61 5.97
C LYS A 19 8.49 17.71 5.78
N GLN A 20 8.94 18.96 5.89
CA GLN A 20 8.12 20.10 5.49
C GLN A 20 7.69 19.94 4.04
N CYS A 21 6.39 20.05 3.79
CA CYS A 21 5.81 19.90 2.47
C CYS A 21 4.53 20.72 2.33
N GLU A 22 4.25 21.12 1.10
CA GLU A 22 2.96 21.67 0.74
C GLU A 22 1.93 20.55 0.65
N LEU A 23 0.72 20.83 1.13
CA LEU A 23 -0.38 19.88 1.19
C LEU A 23 -1.61 20.49 0.50
N PRO A 24 -2.48 19.68 -0.09
CA PRO A 24 -3.67 20.18 -0.75
C PRO A 24 -4.59 20.92 0.22
N LEU A 25 -5.39 21.83 -0.33
CA LEU A 25 -6.44 22.49 0.42
C LEU A 25 -7.41 21.45 1.01
N ASN A 26 -7.56 21.45 2.33
CA ASN A 26 -8.40 20.49 3.06
C ASN A 26 -9.83 21.03 3.27
N THR A 27 -10.47 21.53 2.21
CA THR A 27 -11.80 22.17 2.28
C THR A 27 -12.88 21.23 2.79
N ASP A 28 -12.78 19.93 2.48
CA ASP A 28 -13.72 18.90 2.93
C ASP A 28 -13.43 18.39 4.36
N ASN A 29 -12.35 18.84 4.99
CA ASN A 29 -11.88 18.41 6.31
C ASN A 29 -11.73 16.88 6.46
N ILE A 30 -11.32 16.19 5.39
CA ILE A 30 -11.08 14.73 5.42
C ILE A 30 -9.61 14.37 5.52
N PHE A 31 -8.69 15.23 5.07
CA PHE A 31 -7.27 14.94 5.15
C PHE A 31 -6.76 15.17 6.56
N LEU A 32 -5.96 14.22 7.05
CA LEU A 32 -5.24 14.32 8.31
C LEU A 32 -3.75 14.17 8.03
N PRO A 33 -3.02 15.29 7.87
CA PRO A 33 -1.57 15.26 7.77
C PRO A 33 -0.96 14.63 9.02
N ILE A 34 -0.06 13.67 8.83
CA ILE A 34 0.61 12.96 9.92
C ILE A 34 2.12 12.96 9.71
N HIS A 35 2.85 13.46 10.70
CA HIS A 35 4.30 13.38 10.78
C HIS A 35 4.68 11.94 11.16
N VAL A 36 5.23 11.21 10.20
CA VAL A 36 5.68 9.83 10.40
C VAL A 36 7.13 9.79 10.89
N GLY A 37 7.45 8.83 11.75
CA GLY A 37 8.78 8.74 12.36
C GLY A 37 9.06 9.90 13.30
N ALA A 38 8.03 10.50 13.87
CA ALA A 38 8.18 11.67 14.72
C ALA A 38 9.06 11.39 15.96
N ALA A 39 9.08 10.15 16.46
CA ALA A 39 9.92 9.73 17.60
C ALA A 39 11.42 9.74 17.30
N ILE A 40 11.83 9.72 16.03
CA ILE A 40 13.25 9.72 15.61
C ILE A 40 13.64 11.01 14.87
N ASN A 41 12.73 11.97 14.76
CA ASN A 41 12.95 13.26 14.10
C ASN A 41 12.74 14.41 15.11
N SER A 42 13.69 15.36 15.13
CA SER A 42 13.61 16.54 16.00
C SER A 42 12.77 17.68 15.42
N ILE A 43 12.36 17.59 14.15
CA ILE A 43 11.60 18.64 13.47
C ILE A 43 10.13 18.59 13.90
N ASP A 44 9.59 19.74 14.30
CA ASP A 44 8.16 19.91 14.51
C ASP A 44 7.49 20.44 13.24
N LEU A 45 6.77 19.57 12.54
CA LEU A 45 6.04 19.90 11.32
C LEU A 45 4.66 20.53 11.58
N LYS A 46 4.30 20.82 12.84
CA LYS A 46 3.02 21.43 13.23
C LYS A 46 1.79 20.67 12.71
N MET A 47 1.88 19.35 12.72
CA MET A 47 0.82 18.42 12.32
C MET A 47 0.69 17.30 13.34
N GLN A 48 -0.36 16.47 13.21
CA GLN A 48 -0.51 15.27 14.04
C GLN A 48 0.76 14.41 13.93
N ARG A 49 1.26 13.90 15.06
CA ARG A 49 2.41 13.00 15.09
C ARG A 49 1.97 11.54 15.21
N ASP A 50 2.74 10.62 14.67
CA ASP A 50 2.47 9.19 14.78
C ASP A 50 2.86 8.55 16.12
N ASP A 51 3.42 9.33 17.06
CA ASP A 51 3.78 8.91 18.42
C ASP A 51 2.86 9.47 19.52
N GLN A 52 1.90 10.32 19.17
CA GLN A 52 1.08 11.05 20.15
C GLN A 52 -0.39 11.16 19.77
N VAL A 53 -1.26 11.45 20.72
CA VAL A 53 -2.67 11.84 20.54
C VAL A 53 -2.91 13.07 21.39
N ASN A 54 -3.37 14.18 20.78
CA ASN A 54 -3.55 15.47 21.47
C ASN A 54 -2.30 15.91 22.27
N GLY A 55 -1.11 15.68 21.72
CA GLY A 55 0.17 16.02 22.36
C GLY A 55 0.65 15.05 23.46
N VAL A 56 -0.10 13.98 23.74
CA VAL A 56 0.26 12.97 24.75
C VAL A 56 0.75 11.69 24.09
N LEU A 57 1.85 11.11 24.58
CA LEU A 57 2.40 9.83 24.08
C LEU A 57 1.32 8.72 24.09
N CYS A 58 1.30 7.89 23.05
CA CYS A 58 0.32 6.81 22.89
C CYS A 58 0.98 5.49 22.44
N ASP A 59 0.18 4.42 22.29
CA ASP A 59 0.63 3.18 21.62
C ASP A 59 1.00 3.49 20.17
N ASN A 60 2.26 3.22 19.80
CA ASN A 60 2.82 3.56 18.51
C ASN A 60 4.06 2.72 18.16
N ILE A 61 4.45 2.77 16.88
CA ILE A 61 5.71 2.22 16.36
C ILE A 61 6.53 3.27 15.61
N SER A 62 6.40 4.54 15.98
CA SER A 62 7.03 5.68 15.29
C SER A 62 8.55 5.51 15.15
N SER A 63 9.21 4.99 16.18
CA SER A 63 10.65 4.72 16.17
C SER A 63 11.10 3.72 15.08
N LYS A 64 10.17 2.91 14.56
CA LYS A 64 10.41 1.92 13.50
C LYS A 64 10.25 2.50 12.09
N ASN A 65 10.05 3.81 11.93
CA ASN A 65 9.77 4.42 10.62
C ASN A 65 10.84 4.14 9.55
N LYS A 66 12.12 3.96 9.93
CA LYS A 66 13.18 3.60 8.98
C LYS A 66 12.90 2.29 8.23
N SER A 67 12.23 1.32 8.87
CA SER A 67 11.95 0.01 8.30
C SER A 67 10.48 -0.22 7.95
N PHE A 68 9.56 0.34 8.74
CA PHE A 68 8.10 0.26 8.54
C PHE A 68 7.53 1.40 7.68
N CYS A 69 8.30 2.47 7.45
CA CYS A 69 7.88 3.61 6.65
C CYS A 69 6.49 4.16 7.08
N GLU A 70 5.63 4.48 6.13
CA GLU A 70 4.23 4.92 6.31
C GLU A 70 3.34 3.96 7.12
N LEU A 71 3.74 2.70 7.31
CA LEU A 71 3.00 1.79 8.20
C LEU A 71 2.98 2.28 9.65
N THR A 72 3.92 3.15 10.04
CA THR A 72 3.90 3.81 11.35
C THR A 72 2.65 4.69 11.54
N ALA A 73 2.24 5.45 10.52
CA ALA A 73 0.97 6.17 10.52
C ALA A 73 -0.24 5.22 10.52
N MET A 74 -0.16 4.12 9.76
CA MET A 74 -1.23 3.12 9.71
C MET A 74 -1.44 2.48 11.08
N TYR A 75 -0.36 2.07 11.77
CA TYR A 75 -0.42 1.51 13.12
C TYR A 75 -0.96 2.51 14.13
N TRP A 76 -0.46 3.75 14.09
CA TRP A 76 -0.97 4.81 14.96
C TRP A 76 -2.48 4.99 14.78
N ALA A 77 -2.95 5.02 13.53
CA ALA A 77 -4.37 5.19 13.26
C ALA A 77 -5.19 3.99 13.73
N TRP A 78 -4.70 2.77 13.51
CA TRP A 78 -5.34 1.56 14.02
C TRP A 78 -5.57 1.63 15.53
N LYS A 79 -4.54 1.99 16.31
CA LYS A 79 -4.63 2.02 17.77
C LYS A 79 -5.32 3.27 18.35
N ASN A 80 -5.35 4.38 17.61
CA ASN A 80 -5.64 5.68 18.21
C ASN A 80 -6.67 6.54 17.49
N ILE A 81 -6.91 6.37 16.18
CA ILE A 81 -7.69 7.36 15.41
C ILE A 81 -9.13 7.52 15.92
N LYS A 82 -9.71 6.43 16.45
CA LYS A 82 -11.06 6.41 17.03
C LYS A 82 -11.19 7.21 18.31
N LYS A 83 -10.09 7.48 19.03
CA LYS A 83 -10.08 8.38 20.19
C LYS A 83 -10.33 9.83 19.78
N LEU A 84 -9.86 10.21 18.58
CA LEU A 84 -10.04 11.54 18.00
C LEU A 84 -11.34 11.64 17.18
N TYR A 85 -11.71 10.56 16.50
CA TYR A 85 -12.86 10.52 15.60
C TYR A 85 -13.74 9.28 15.89
N PRO A 86 -14.54 9.29 16.97
CA PRO A 86 -15.33 8.12 17.37
C PRO A 86 -16.30 7.64 16.26
N SER A 87 -16.91 8.59 15.54
CA SER A 87 -17.86 8.36 14.46
C SER A 87 -17.23 7.96 13.11
N LEU A 88 -15.90 7.77 13.05
CA LEU A 88 -15.20 7.44 11.80
C LEU A 88 -15.72 6.12 11.19
N GLU A 89 -16.23 6.15 9.96
CA GLU A 89 -16.68 4.95 9.25
C GLU A 89 -15.71 4.53 8.16
N TYR A 90 -14.95 5.47 7.61
CA TYR A 90 -14.01 5.23 6.52
C TYR A 90 -12.66 5.87 6.80
N ILE A 91 -11.62 5.13 6.48
CA ILE A 91 -10.24 5.56 6.66
C ILE A 91 -9.44 5.35 5.39
N GLY A 92 -8.49 6.24 5.13
CA GLY A 92 -7.54 6.10 4.04
C GLY A 92 -6.12 6.50 4.41
N LEU A 93 -5.20 6.20 3.50
CA LEU A 93 -3.79 6.56 3.59
C LEU A 93 -3.29 7.01 2.21
N ASN A 94 -2.75 8.22 2.18
CA ASN A 94 -2.03 8.84 1.07
C ASN A 94 -0.60 9.17 1.51
N HIS A 95 0.26 9.45 0.53
CA HIS A 95 1.56 10.09 0.76
C HIS A 95 1.43 11.59 0.54
N TYR A 96 2.30 12.39 1.17
CA TYR A 96 2.33 13.85 0.98
C TYR A 96 2.40 14.32 -0.48
N ARG A 97 2.91 13.47 -1.40
CA ARG A 97 3.04 13.77 -2.83
C ARG A 97 2.30 12.81 -3.76
N ARG A 98 1.45 11.93 -3.23
CA ARG A 98 0.68 10.97 -4.03
C ARG A 98 -0.77 10.89 -3.56
N TYR A 99 -1.70 11.18 -4.46
CA TYR A 99 -3.12 11.29 -4.15
C TYR A 99 -3.99 10.56 -5.17
N PHE A 100 -5.11 10.00 -4.72
CA PHE A 100 -6.04 9.30 -5.59
C PHE A 100 -6.70 10.23 -6.62
N ALA A 101 -6.60 9.87 -7.89
CA ALA A 101 -7.15 10.60 -9.02
C ALA A 101 -8.56 10.11 -9.35
N PHE A 102 -9.56 10.64 -8.67
CA PHE A 102 -10.96 10.26 -8.89
C PHE A 102 -11.56 10.84 -10.15
N GLU A 103 -10.88 11.72 -10.89
CA GLU A 103 -11.46 12.33 -12.08
C GLU A 103 -11.56 11.36 -13.27
N LYS A 104 -12.47 11.66 -14.20
CA LYS A 104 -12.72 10.83 -15.39
C LYS A 104 -11.82 11.27 -16.55
N TYR A 105 -10.55 11.53 -16.30
CA TYR A 105 -9.62 11.84 -17.38
C TYR A 105 -8.88 10.56 -17.80
N TYR A 106 -9.10 10.17 -19.06
CA TYR A 106 -8.21 9.30 -19.83
C TYR A 106 -6.90 10.04 -20.20
N GLY A 107 -6.39 10.86 -19.26
CA GLY A 107 -5.38 11.87 -19.49
C GLY A 107 -3.96 11.34 -19.35
N LEU A 108 -3.10 11.80 -20.24
CA LEU A 108 -1.68 11.46 -20.42
C LEU A 108 -0.75 11.83 -19.23
N ARG A 109 -1.27 12.36 -18.10
CA ARG A 109 -0.46 12.96 -17.03
C ARG A 109 -0.86 12.45 -15.64
N ASP A 110 -0.22 11.37 -15.19
CA ASP A 110 -0.25 10.95 -13.78
C ASP A 110 0.83 11.65 -12.94
N ILE A 111 1.68 12.48 -13.56
CA ILE A 111 2.79 13.20 -12.93
C ILE A 111 2.61 14.70 -13.14
N TYR A 112 2.74 15.45 -12.05
CA TYR A 112 2.60 16.91 -11.97
C TYR A 112 3.82 17.50 -11.24
N PRO A 113 4.21 18.76 -11.49
CA PRO A 113 5.17 19.49 -10.66
C PRO A 113 4.81 19.41 -9.17
N GLU A 114 5.82 19.42 -8.29
CA GLU A 114 5.56 19.31 -6.84
C GLU A 114 4.68 20.46 -6.31
N THR A 115 4.83 21.67 -6.84
CA THR A 115 4.05 22.89 -6.50
C THR A 115 2.57 22.78 -6.82
N ASP A 116 2.18 21.89 -7.74
CA ASP A 116 0.78 21.75 -8.14
C ASP A 116 -0.06 20.99 -7.09
N VAL A 117 0.59 20.43 -6.05
CA VAL A 117 -0.09 19.70 -4.98
C VAL A 117 -1.14 20.55 -4.27
N LEU A 118 -0.90 21.87 -4.14
CA LEU A 118 -1.83 22.83 -3.53
C LEU A 118 -3.18 22.90 -4.28
N ASN A 119 -3.16 22.63 -5.60
CA ASN A 119 -4.33 22.68 -6.46
C ASN A 119 -5.08 21.34 -6.51
N TYR A 120 -4.61 20.30 -5.82
CA TYR A 120 -5.30 19.01 -5.81
C TYR A 120 -6.60 19.11 -5.02
N ILE A 121 -7.69 18.72 -5.67
CA ILE A 121 -9.03 18.61 -5.09
C ILE A 121 -9.52 17.18 -5.31
N ILE A 122 -9.94 16.53 -4.23
CA ILE A 122 -10.50 15.19 -4.27
C ILE A 122 -11.96 15.23 -4.74
N ASN A 123 -12.34 14.35 -5.68
CA ASN A 123 -13.73 14.28 -6.13
C ASN A 123 -14.60 13.56 -5.08
N MET A 124 -15.16 14.33 -4.14
CA MET A 124 -15.97 13.80 -3.06
C MET A 124 -17.19 13.02 -3.53
N LYS A 125 -17.82 13.43 -4.63
CA LYS A 125 -18.98 12.73 -5.19
C LYS A 125 -18.63 11.31 -5.63
N ARG A 126 -17.47 11.12 -6.27
CA ARG A 126 -17.01 9.78 -6.70
C ARG A 126 -16.47 8.95 -5.54
N LEU A 127 -15.72 9.57 -4.63
CA LEU A 127 -15.23 8.90 -3.41
C LEU A 127 -16.40 8.32 -2.62
N THR A 128 -17.35 9.16 -2.21
CA THR A 128 -18.52 8.75 -1.41
C THR A 128 -19.40 7.75 -2.16
N HIS A 129 -19.54 7.89 -3.49
CA HIS A 129 -20.25 6.90 -4.30
C HIS A 129 -19.61 5.51 -4.24
N PHE A 130 -18.28 5.40 -4.38
CA PHE A 130 -17.59 4.11 -4.30
C PHE A 130 -17.66 3.51 -2.89
N LEU A 131 -17.49 4.33 -1.85
CA LEU A 131 -17.60 3.88 -0.47
C LEU A 131 -19.03 3.39 -0.14
N ALA A 132 -20.06 4.09 -0.61
CA ALA A 132 -21.45 3.69 -0.41
C ALA A 132 -21.81 2.38 -1.15
N GLU A 133 -21.10 2.05 -2.23
CA GLU A 133 -21.24 0.76 -2.93
C GLU A 133 -20.37 -0.36 -2.33
N GLY A 134 -19.73 -0.11 -1.18
CA GLY A 134 -18.92 -1.07 -0.43
C GLY A 134 -17.55 -1.34 -1.06
N TYR A 135 -17.00 -0.42 -1.86
CA TYR A 135 -15.67 -0.61 -2.43
C TYR A 135 -14.56 -0.18 -1.47
N THR A 136 -13.52 -1.00 -1.37
CA THR A 136 -12.18 -0.58 -0.96
C THR A 136 -11.44 0.02 -2.15
N ILE A 137 -11.07 1.29 -2.05
CA ILE A 137 -10.35 2.01 -3.10
C ILE A 137 -8.86 1.75 -2.95
N ILE A 138 -8.21 1.36 -4.05
CA ILE A 138 -6.78 1.06 -4.09
C ILE A 138 -6.14 1.71 -5.33
N PRO A 139 -4.81 1.90 -5.34
CA PRO A 139 -4.10 2.34 -6.52
C PRO A 139 -4.29 1.34 -7.65
N LYS A 140 -4.34 1.87 -8.88
CA LYS A 140 -4.28 1.05 -10.08
C LYS A 140 -3.05 0.15 -10.03
N ARG A 141 -3.26 -1.16 -10.20
CA ARG A 141 -2.17 -2.13 -10.05
C ARG A 141 -1.16 -2.01 -11.19
N LYS A 142 0.12 -2.02 -10.84
CA LYS A 142 1.22 -2.11 -11.82
C LYS A 142 1.39 -3.56 -12.26
N ILE A 143 1.66 -3.77 -13.56
CA ILE A 143 1.82 -5.10 -14.16
C ILE A 143 3.31 -5.38 -14.40
N TYR A 144 3.80 -6.47 -13.83
CA TYR A 144 5.18 -6.92 -13.90
C TYR A 144 5.38 -8.04 -14.94
N PRO A 145 6.59 -8.21 -15.50
CA PRO A 145 6.87 -9.25 -16.50
C PRO A 145 7.06 -10.66 -15.90
N TYR A 146 6.99 -10.81 -14.57
CA TYR A 146 7.19 -12.05 -13.83
C TYR A 146 6.28 -12.07 -12.57
N PRO A 147 6.09 -13.23 -11.92
CA PRO A 147 5.38 -13.33 -10.65
C PRO A 147 5.92 -12.37 -9.59
N LEU A 148 5.06 -11.94 -8.66
CA LEU A 148 5.44 -10.99 -7.61
C LEU A 148 6.54 -11.50 -6.67
N GLN A 149 6.69 -12.82 -6.50
CA GLN A 149 7.81 -13.38 -5.76
C GLN A 149 9.15 -13.17 -6.48
N ILE A 150 9.16 -13.30 -7.81
CA ILE A 150 10.36 -13.02 -8.62
C ILE A 150 10.65 -11.53 -8.60
N ASP A 151 9.61 -10.69 -8.72
CA ASP A 151 9.75 -9.24 -8.58
C ASP A 151 10.41 -8.84 -7.27
N TYR A 152 9.95 -9.40 -6.16
CA TYR A 152 10.58 -9.17 -4.86
C TYR A 152 12.05 -9.61 -4.89
N SER A 153 12.33 -10.83 -5.35
CA SER A 153 13.68 -11.42 -5.31
C SER A 153 14.69 -10.75 -6.24
N VAL A 154 14.23 -10.02 -7.27
CA VAL A 154 15.10 -9.22 -8.14
C VAL A 154 15.46 -7.89 -7.48
N CYS A 155 14.57 -7.33 -6.66
CA CYS A 155 14.72 -6.01 -6.05
C CYS A 155 15.20 -6.04 -4.59
N HIS A 156 15.02 -7.17 -3.90
CA HIS A 156 15.19 -7.32 -2.45
C HIS A 156 15.79 -8.69 -2.09
N VAL A 157 16.19 -8.85 -0.83
CA VAL A 157 16.79 -10.10 -0.33
C VAL A 157 15.76 -11.24 -0.32
N SER A 158 15.99 -12.25 -1.16
CA SER A 158 15.04 -13.35 -1.37
C SER A 158 14.80 -14.25 -0.15
N GLU A 159 15.68 -14.23 0.87
CA GLU A 159 15.45 -14.96 2.12
C GLU A 159 14.29 -14.33 2.92
N ASP A 160 14.11 -13.02 2.84
CA ASP A 160 13.11 -12.30 3.62
C ASP A 160 11.69 -12.71 3.22
N ILE A 161 11.43 -12.84 1.91
CA ILE A 161 10.12 -13.28 1.41
C ILE A 161 9.86 -14.77 1.70
N ARG A 162 10.92 -15.58 1.81
CA ARG A 162 10.82 -16.99 2.24
C ARG A 162 10.52 -17.08 3.74
N THR A 163 11.14 -16.24 4.54
CA THR A 163 10.86 -16.10 5.97
C THR A 163 9.44 -15.60 6.20
N LEU A 164 8.99 -14.60 5.45
CA LEU A 164 7.61 -14.11 5.51
C LEU A 164 6.59 -15.23 5.22
N ARG A 165 6.84 -16.05 4.20
CA ARG A 165 5.99 -17.21 3.91
C ARG A 165 5.91 -18.19 5.08
N LYS A 166 7.03 -18.46 5.78
CA LYS A 166 7.05 -19.31 6.99
C LYS A 166 6.22 -18.69 8.12
N VAL A 167 6.36 -17.38 8.34
CA VAL A 167 5.56 -16.65 9.34
C VAL A 167 4.05 -16.81 9.08
N ILE A 168 3.63 -16.71 7.81
CA ILE A 168 2.22 -16.92 7.44
C ILE A 168 1.77 -18.35 7.72
N ILE A 169 2.59 -19.35 7.41
CA ILE A 169 2.25 -20.76 7.72
C ILE A 169 2.05 -20.95 9.22
N ASP A 170 2.90 -20.34 10.05
CA ASP A 170 2.86 -20.52 11.50
C ASP A 170 1.67 -19.79 12.15
N LEU A 171 1.37 -18.56 11.70
CA LEU A 171 0.36 -17.71 12.34
C LEU A 171 -1.04 -17.82 11.70
N TYR A 172 -1.09 -17.95 10.37
CA TYR A 172 -2.31 -17.89 9.58
C TYR A 172 -2.26 -18.94 8.45
N PRO A 173 -2.18 -20.24 8.77
CA PRO A 173 -2.04 -21.30 7.77
C PRO A 173 -3.15 -21.27 6.71
N GLU A 174 -4.34 -20.80 7.05
CA GLU A 174 -5.46 -20.62 6.12
C GLU A 174 -5.18 -19.59 5.00
N TYR A 175 -4.21 -18.69 5.18
CA TYR A 175 -3.79 -17.71 4.17
C TYR A 175 -2.79 -18.28 3.16
N ILE A 176 -2.18 -19.44 3.39
CA ILE A 176 -1.05 -19.89 2.56
C ILE A 176 -1.42 -20.09 1.09
N THR A 177 -2.60 -20.64 0.80
CA THR A 177 -3.08 -20.83 -0.57
C THR A 177 -3.30 -19.49 -1.26
N SER A 178 -3.85 -18.51 -0.54
CA SER A 178 -4.05 -17.14 -1.02
C SER A 178 -2.70 -16.43 -1.26
N TYR A 179 -1.76 -16.61 -0.34
CA TYR A 179 -0.40 -16.08 -0.44
C TYR A 179 0.31 -16.62 -1.68
N ASP A 180 0.37 -17.93 -1.83
CA ASP A 180 1.01 -18.60 -2.96
C ASP A 180 0.34 -18.19 -4.28
N HIS A 181 -1.00 -18.11 -4.33
CA HIS A 181 -1.70 -17.62 -5.51
C HIS A 181 -1.28 -16.18 -5.89
N VAL A 182 -1.25 -15.25 -4.93
CA VAL A 182 -0.91 -13.85 -5.20
C VAL A 182 0.56 -13.67 -5.57
N LEU A 183 1.48 -14.40 -4.92
CA LEU A 183 2.92 -14.22 -5.14
C LEU A 183 3.48 -15.03 -6.31
N LEU A 184 2.98 -16.25 -6.53
CA LEU A 184 3.48 -17.16 -7.57
C LEU A 184 2.69 -17.08 -8.87
N HIS A 185 1.39 -16.79 -8.80
CA HIS A 185 0.47 -16.91 -9.92
C HIS A 185 -0.14 -15.58 -10.38
N ASN A 186 0.29 -14.47 -9.80
CA ASN A 186 -0.10 -13.12 -10.20
C ASN A 186 1.13 -12.23 -10.40
N ASN A 187 0.98 -11.20 -11.23
CA ASN A 187 2.01 -10.23 -11.58
C ASN A 187 1.55 -8.77 -11.41
N LYS A 188 0.43 -8.57 -10.70
CA LYS A 188 -0.17 -7.26 -10.49
C LYS A 188 -0.04 -6.84 -9.03
N LEU A 189 0.57 -5.68 -8.77
CA LEU A 189 0.80 -5.16 -7.42
C LEU A 189 0.17 -3.78 -7.24
N ALA A 190 -0.52 -3.57 -6.13
CA ALA A 190 -0.94 -2.25 -5.67
C ALA A 190 0.17 -1.68 -4.79
N HIS A 191 0.76 -0.56 -5.22
CA HIS A 191 1.93 0.02 -4.55
C HIS A 191 1.56 1.04 -3.49
N TYR A 192 2.59 1.45 -2.73
CA TYR A 192 2.61 2.60 -1.84
C TYR A 192 1.83 2.43 -0.54
N ASN A 193 1.29 1.25 -0.24
CA ASN A 193 0.41 1.05 0.92
C ASN A 193 -0.76 2.07 0.99
N MET A 194 -1.13 2.66 -0.16
CA MET A 194 -2.23 3.61 -0.25
C MET A 194 -3.54 2.87 -0.37
N LEU A 195 -4.57 3.34 0.33
CA LEU A 195 -5.88 2.72 0.38
C LEU A 195 -6.92 3.71 0.90
N ILE A 196 -8.20 3.48 0.60
CA ILE A 196 -9.33 4.05 1.32
C ILE A 196 -10.39 2.96 1.47
N MET A 197 -10.82 2.66 2.69
CA MET A 197 -11.75 1.58 2.98
C MET A 197 -12.62 1.87 4.19
N GLU A 198 -13.62 1.00 4.41
CA GLU A 198 -14.38 0.97 5.66
C GLU A 198 -13.47 0.65 6.84
N TYR A 199 -13.70 1.30 7.98
CA TYR A 199 -12.87 1.13 9.17
C TYR A 199 -12.85 -0.31 9.69
N SER A 200 -13.95 -1.04 9.56
CA SER A 200 -14.03 -2.47 9.93
C SER A 200 -13.03 -3.33 9.15
N HIS A 201 -12.91 -3.11 7.84
CA HIS A 201 -11.90 -3.74 7.00
C HIS A 201 -10.49 -3.28 7.39
N PHE A 202 -10.30 -2.00 7.68
CA PHE A 202 -9.01 -1.46 8.10
C PHE A 202 -8.52 -2.06 9.42
N ASP A 203 -9.41 -2.22 10.39
CA ASP A 203 -9.11 -2.81 11.70
C ASP A 203 -8.70 -4.28 11.56
N SER A 204 -9.51 -5.09 10.86
CA SER A 204 -9.20 -6.50 10.58
C SER A 204 -7.92 -6.68 9.74
N TYR A 205 -7.70 -5.82 8.75
CA TYR A 205 -6.46 -5.84 7.96
C TYR A 205 -5.25 -5.46 8.81
N SER A 206 -5.36 -4.44 9.66
CA SER A 206 -4.27 -3.97 10.52
C SER A 206 -3.86 -5.05 11.52
N ASP A 207 -4.83 -5.70 12.16
CA ASP A 207 -4.57 -6.79 13.09
C ASP A 207 -3.79 -7.94 12.44
N TRP A 208 -4.26 -8.41 11.29
CA TRP A 208 -3.58 -9.45 10.51
C TRP A 208 -2.19 -9.01 10.02
N LEU A 209 -2.08 -7.81 9.46
CA LEU A 209 -0.84 -7.29 8.89
C LEU A 209 0.24 -7.14 9.97
N PHE A 210 -0.06 -6.46 11.08
CA PHE A 210 0.94 -6.16 12.10
C PHE A 210 1.34 -7.40 12.90
N SER A 211 0.42 -8.36 13.10
CA SER A 211 0.76 -9.66 13.68
C SER A 211 1.83 -10.39 12.85
N ILE A 212 1.68 -10.40 11.53
CA ILE A 212 2.67 -10.98 10.61
C ILE A 212 3.97 -10.18 10.60
N LEU A 213 3.90 -8.86 10.45
CA LEU A 213 5.11 -8.03 10.30
C LEU A 213 5.95 -8.01 11.58
N PHE A 214 5.34 -7.98 12.76
CA PHE A 214 6.08 -8.06 14.02
C PHE A 214 6.73 -9.42 14.25
N GLU A 215 6.11 -10.51 13.78
CA GLU A 215 6.73 -11.81 13.83
C GLU A 215 7.86 -11.95 12.79
N ALA A 216 7.68 -11.39 11.59
CA ALA A 216 8.74 -11.31 10.59
C ALA A 216 9.94 -10.48 11.08
N GLU A 217 9.69 -9.37 11.76
CA GLU A 217 10.73 -8.51 12.34
C GLU A 217 11.62 -9.25 13.35
N LYS A 218 11.07 -10.18 14.13
CA LYS A 218 11.87 -11.00 15.05
C LYS A 218 12.79 -11.99 14.33
N ARG A 219 12.42 -12.41 13.11
CA ARG A 219 13.07 -13.50 12.38
C ARG A 219 14.01 -13.02 11.27
N ILE A 220 13.93 -11.74 10.90
CA ILE A 220 14.72 -11.14 9.81
C ILE A 220 15.70 -10.14 10.40
N ASP A 221 16.99 -10.43 10.24
CA ASP A 221 18.05 -9.51 10.61
C ASP A 221 18.31 -8.50 9.48
N ILE A 222 18.07 -7.22 9.76
CA ILE A 222 18.29 -6.10 8.84
C ILE A 222 19.49 -5.23 9.21
N HIS A 223 20.30 -5.60 10.21
CA HIS A 223 21.41 -4.76 10.69
C HIS A 223 22.41 -4.40 9.58
N CYS A 224 22.66 -5.33 8.66
CA CYS A 224 23.59 -5.15 7.56
C CYS A 224 22.95 -4.56 6.29
N TYR A 225 21.68 -4.12 6.35
CA TYR A 225 20.97 -3.62 5.17
C TYR A 225 21.28 -2.14 4.95
N ASN A 226 21.37 -1.75 3.69
CA ASN A 226 21.44 -0.33 3.32
C ASN A 226 20.07 0.36 3.51
N ASP A 227 20.04 1.69 3.45
CA ASP A 227 18.84 2.50 3.67
C ASP A 227 17.63 2.08 2.82
N ILE A 228 17.85 1.56 1.61
CA ILE A 228 16.77 1.10 0.74
C ILE A 228 16.25 -0.25 1.24
N GLN A 229 17.14 -1.21 1.51
CA GLN A 229 16.74 -2.55 1.94
C GLN A 229 16.18 -2.56 3.37
N MET A 230 16.57 -1.63 4.25
CA MET A 230 15.98 -1.53 5.59
C MET A 230 14.45 -1.37 5.56
N ARG A 231 13.89 -0.86 4.47
CA ARG A 231 12.46 -0.61 4.26
C ARG A 231 11.65 -1.87 3.91
N ILE A 232 12.21 -3.06 4.10
CA ILE A 232 11.60 -4.34 3.70
C ILE A 232 10.16 -4.51 4.19
N PHE A 233 9.83 -4.08 5.41
CA PHE A 233 8.47 -4.28 5.95
C PHE A 233 7.42 -3.46 5.19
N GLY A 234 7.78 -2.26 4.73
CA GLY A 234 6.95 -1.48 3.81
C GLY A 234 6.78 -2.16 2.44
N TYR A 235 7.81 -2.83 1.92
CA TYR A 235 7.70 -3.58 0.66
C TYR A 235 6.94 -4.90 0.80
N MET A 236 7.03 -5.55 1.96
CA MET A 236 6.25 -6.74 2.29
C MET A 236 4.78 -6.41 2.43
N SER A 237 4.44 -5.30 3.11
CA SER A 237 3.05 -4.91 3.32
C SER A 237 2.30 -4.64 2.01
N GLU A 238 2.96 -4.11 0.96
CA GLU A 238 2.31 -3.93 -0.34
C GLU A 238 1.81 -5.26 -0.93
N ARG A 239 2.59 -6.33 -0.73
CA ARG A 239 2.27 -7.69 -1.19
C ARG A 239 1.24 -8.35 -0.29
N LEU A 240 1.43 -8.24 1.03
CA LEU A 240 0.49 -8.74 2.04
C LEU A 240 -0.89 -8.09 1.88
N PHE A 241 -0.96 -6.81 1.52
CA PHE A 241 -2.23 -6.14 1.24
C PHE A 241 -2.99 -6.83 0.10
N CYS A 242 -2.29 -7.16 -0.99
CA CYS A 242 -2.90 -7.90 -2.10
C CYS A 242 -3.36 -9.31 -1.69
N VAL A 243 -2.61 -9.98 -0.81
CA VAL A 243 -2.99 -11.28 -0.23
C VAL A 243 -4.26 -11.16 0.60
N TRP A 244 -4.32 -10.18 1.50
CA TRP A 244 -5.47 -9.95 2.37
C TRP A 244 -6.74 -9.63 1.58
N LEU A 245 -6.64 -8.75 0.57
CA LEU A 245 -7.76 -8.44 -0.31
C LEU A 245 -8.28 -9.68 -1.07
N TYR A 246 -7.37 -10.54 -1.53
CA TYR A 246 -7.72 -11.76 -2.26
C TYR A 246 -8.37 -12.80 -1.35
N HIS A 247 -7.77 -13.07 -0.18
CA HIS A 247 -8.27 -14.06 0.78
C HIS A 247 -9.68 -13.70 1.27
N ASN A 248 -9.87 -12.45 1.69
CA ASN A 248 -11.13 -11.97 2.24
C ASN A 248 -12.15 -11.55 1.17
N LYS A 249 -11.82 -11.75 -0.12
CA LYS A 249 -12.70 -11.44 -1.27
C LYS A 249 -13.23 -9.99 -1.25
N ILE A 250 -12.35 -9.06 -0.85
CA ILE A 250 -12.71 -7.66 -0.68
C ILE A 250 -13.04 -7.04 -2.04
N LYS A 251 -14.18 -6.34 -2.11
CA LYS A 251 -14.61 -5.64 -3.31
C LYS A 251 -13.74 -4.41 -3.53
N THR A 252 -12.88 -4.42 -4.56
CA THR A 252 -11.93 -3.33 -4.80
C THR A 252 -12.30 -2.41 -5.96
N LYS A 253 -12.00 -1.11 -5.83
CA LYS A 253 -12.02 -0.14 -6.94
C LYS A 253 -10.62 0.41 -7.17
N GLU A 254 -10.05 0.11 -8.34
CA GLU A 254 -8.76 0.66 -8.75
C GLU A 254 -8.92 2.10 -9.27
N VAL A 255 -8.14 3.02 -8.71
CA VAL A 255 -8.12 4.44 -9.07
C VAL A 255 -6.67 4.84 -9.39
N PRO A 256 -6.41 5.65 -10.45
CA PRO A 256 -5.07 6.17 -10.70
C PRO A 256 -4.57 7.05 -9.55
N VAL A 257 -3.28 7.34 -9.54
CA VAL A 257 -2.64 8.15 -8.51
C VAL A 257 -1.92 9.30 -9.18
N TYR A 258 -2.24 10.53 -8.80
CA TYR A 258 -1.44 11.68 -9.16
C TYR A 258 -0.17 11.69 -8.33
N TRP A 259 0.97 11.88 -8.97
CA TRP A 259 2.27 12.00 -8.35
C TRP A 259 2.83 13.40 -8.59
N PHE A 260 2.94 14.17 -7.52
CA PHE A 260 3.51 15.52 -7.51
C PHE A 260 5.03 15.40 -7.30
N THR A 261 5.82 15.61 -8.36
CA THR A 261 7.28 15.47 -8.36
C THR A 261 7.90 16.22 -9.53
N ASN A 262 9.16 16.64 -9.36
CA ASN A 262 9.93 17.30 -10.42
C ASN A 262 10.63 16.29 -11.37
N ILE A 263 10.35 15.00 -11.23
CA ILE A 263 10.91 13.95 -12.09
C ILE A 263 10.18 13.92 -13.44
N GLY A 264 10.95 13.72 -14.51
CA GLY A 264 10.44 13.61 -15.88
C GLY A 264 9.47 12.44 -16.09
N LYS A 265 8.60 12.57 -17.09
CA LYS A 265 7.55 11.60 -17.39
C LYS A 265 8.06 10.40 -18.18
N GLN A 266 7.50 9.23 -17.89
CA GLN A 266 7.44 8.16 -18.88
C GLN A 266 6.29 8.47 -19.86
N GLY A 267 6.54 8.43 -21.17
CA GLY A 267 5.52 8.68 -22.19
C GLY A 267 4.41 7.62 -22.19
N LEU A 268 3.16 8.01 -22.50
CA LEU A 268 2.01 7.09 -22.49
C LEU A 268 2.20 5.90 -23.43
N LEU A 269 2.76 6.11 -24.62
CA LEU A 269 3.06 5.04 -25.58
C LEU A 269 4.05 4.04 -24.98
N GLN A 270 5.09 4.53 -24.31
CA GLN A 270 6.05 3.67 -23.61
C GLN A 270 5.37 2.90 -22.47
N TYR A 271 4.51 3.54 -21.67
CA TYR A 271 3.73 2.88 -20.63
C TYR A 271 2.81 1.78 -21.20
N MET A 272 2.09 2.07 -22.29
CA MET A 272 1.20 1.11 -22.94
C MET A 272 1.99 -0.08 -23.53
N PHE A 273 3.13 0.22 -24.17
CA PHE A 273 4.05 -0.79 -24.70
C PHE A 273 4.59 -1.67 -23.57
N ASP A 274 5.11 -1.10 -22.49
CA ASP A 274 5.63 -1.83 -21.34
C ASP A 274 4.53 -2.69 -20.71
N LYS A 275 3.32 -2.17 -20.57
CA LYS A 275 2.18 -2.92 -20.03
C LYS A 275 1.84 -4.14 -20.89
N HIS A 276 1.79 -3.96 -22.21
CA HIS A 276 1.51 -5.06 -23.14
C HIS A 276 2.66 -6.08 -23.14
N ARG A 277 3.91 -5.60 -23.27
CA ARG A 277 5.13 -6.42 -23.21
C ARG A 277 5.18 -7.25 -21.94
N ASN A 278 4.95 -6.64 -20.76
CA ASN A 278 5.00 -7.32 -19.48
C ASN A 278 3.89 -8.38 -19.35
N LYS A 279 2.68 -8.08 -19.83
CA LYS A 279 1.57 -9.06 -19.84
C LYS A 279 1.91 -10.27 -20.72
N THR A 280 2.46 -10.03 -21.91
CA THR A 280 2.87 -11.09 -22.83
C THR A 280 4.05 -11.89 -22.28
N ALA A 281 5.07 -11.23 -21.74
CA ALA A 281 6.21 -11.87 -21.11
C ALA A 281 5.81 -12.77 -19.93
N PHE A 282 4.90 -12.29 -19.07
CA PHE A 282 4.36 -13.10 -17.98
C PHE A 282 3.65 -14.34 -18.50
N ARG A 283 2.79 -14.20 -19.54
CA ARG A 283 2.09 -15.34 -20.14
C ARG A 283 3.03 -16.37 -20.76
N ILE A 284 4.02 -15.94 -21.54
CA ILE A 284 5.02 -16.84 -22.14
C ILE A 284 5.79 -17.59 -21.05
N LYS A 285 6.25 -16.87 -20.01
CA LYS A 285 6.94 -17.50 -18.89
C LYS A 285 6.02 -18.46 -18.14
N TRP A 286 4.77 -18.08 -17.89
CA TRP A 286 3.77 -18.93 -17.26
C TRP A 286 3.56 -20.24 -18.02
N ASP A 287 3.34 -20.13 -19.33
CA ASP A 287 3.13 -21.28 -20.21
C ASP A 287 4.38 -22.19 -20.22
N TYR A 288 5.58 -21.61 -20.26
CA TYR A 288 6.83 -22.37 -20.14
C TYR A 288 6.96 -23.05 -18.77
N MET A 289 6.69 -22.32 -17.68
CA MET A 289 6.78 -22.84 -16.31
C MET A 289 5.84 -24.01 -16.05
N ASN A 290 4.67 -24.00 -16.69
CA ASN A 290 3.64 -25.04 -16.58
C ASN A 290 3.69 -26.06 -17.72
N SER A 291 4.60 -25.92 -18.68
CA SER A 291 4.74 -26.83 -19.81
C SER A 291 5.22 -28.22 -19.37
N PRO A 292 4.83 -29.29 -20.08
CA PRO A 292 5.37 -30.64 -19.88
C PRO A 292 6.90 -30.68 -19.99
N PHE A 293 7.49 -29.83 -20.83
CA PHE A 293 8.94 -29.71 -21.04
C PHE A 293 9.71 -29.38 -19.76
N ARG A 294 9.18 -28.50 -18.90
CA ARG A 294 9.87 -28.16 -17.65
C ARG A 294 9.75 -29.26 -16.60
N LYS A 295 8.63 -30.00 -16.59
CA LYS A 295 8.49 -31.20 -15.75
C LYS A 295 9.51 -32.26 -16.14
N LEU A 296 9.76 -32.44 -17.45
CA LEU A 296 10.83 -33.31 -17.96
C LEU A 296 12.24 -32.87 -17.51
N ILE A 297 12.57 -31.58 -17.61
CA ILE A 297 13.90 -31.07 -17.18
C ILE A 297 14.15 -31.27 -15.67
N ASN A 298 13.12 -31.16 -14.82
CA ASN A 298 13.26 -31.43 -13.39
C ASN A 298 13.41 -32.94 -13.08
N ILE A 299 12.90 -33.84 -13.93
CA ILE A 299 13.15 -35.29 -13.82
C ILE A 299 14.64 -35.60 -14.08
N PHE A 300 15.31 -34.84 -14.95
CA PHE A 300 16.74 -35.01 -15.24
C PHE A 300 17.69 -34.30 -14.26
N LYS A 301 17.18 -33.48 -13.32
CA LYS A 301 17.99 -32.82 -12.27
C LYS A 301 18.00 -33.58 -10.93
N VAL A 302 17.33 -34.72 -10.86
CA VAL A 302 17.45 -35.69 -9.76
C VAL A 302 18.25 -36.89 -10.28
N LYS A 303 19.55 -36.68 -10.46
CA LYS A 303 20.60 -37.70 -10.50
C LYS A 303 21.88 -37.07 -9.99
#